data_AF-A0A0P8WZE1-F1
#
_entry.id   AF-A0A0P8WZE1-F1
#
_cell.length_a   1.000
_cell.length_b   1.000
_cell.length_c   1.000
_cell.angle_alpha   90.00
_cell.angle_beta   90.00
_cell.angle_gamma   90.00
#
_symmetry.space_group_name_H-M   'P 1'
#
loop_
_entity.id
_entity.type
_entity.pdbx_description
1 polymer ?
#
loop_
_entity_poly.entity_id
_entity_poly.type
_entity_poly.pdbx_seq_one_letter_code
_entity_poly.pdbx_strand_id
1 'polypeptide(L)'
;MNGTVKIDVFGVARDPQTKLNSLALKKYFSLVNYLEGSDVINNVDLHFIDTTETDMNNYPAVKNAIQQGRPLPITAVDGVVEYYGDIPYETIYQHVKRHLVLADKPRHYQLYRF
;
A
#
# COMPACT_ATOMS: atom_id res chain seq x y z
N MET A 1 15.44 -7.56 13.20
CA MET A 1 15.09 -7.22 11.81
C MET A 1 14.17 -6.03 11.90
N ASN A 2 14.61 -4.84 11.48
CA ASN A 2 13.75 -3.65 11.45
C ASN A 2 12.57 -3.97 10.53
N GLY A 3 11.35 -3.84 11.04
CA GLY A 3 10.14 -4.17 10.29
C GLY A 3 9.97 -3.21 9.13
N THR A 4 10.15 -3.69 7.91
CA THR A 4 9.78 -2.98 6.70
C THR A 4 8.33 -3.30 6.39
N VAL A 5 7.49 -2.28 6.25
CA VAL A 5 6.08 -2.42 5.86
C VAL A 5 5.99 -2.42 4.34
N LYS A 6 5.40 -3.47 3.77
CA LYS A 6 5.20 -3.55 2.33
C LYS A 6 3.93 -2.82 1.94
N ILE A 7 4.01 -1.94 0.95
CA ILE A 7 2.89 -1.18 0.43
C ILE A 7 2.80 -1.42 -1.07
N ASP A 8 1.79 -2.19 -1.48
CA ASP A 8 1.51 -2.51 -2.87
C ASP A 8 0.34 -1.66 -3.38
N VAL A 9 0.55 -0.89 -4.43
CA VAL A 9 -0.49 -0.07 -5.07
C VAL A 9 -0.81 -0.64 -6.45
N PHE A 10 -2.03 -1.11 -6.61
CA PHE A 10 -2.53 -1.73 -7.84
C PHE A 10 -3.31 -0.70 -8.65
N GLY A 11 -2.96 -0.57 -9.93
CA GLY A 11 -3.59 0.37 -10.84
C GLY A 11 -3.33 0.02 -12.30
N VAL A 12 -3.81 0.86 -13.21
CA VAL A 12 -3.31 0.87 -14.59
C VAL A 12 -2.20 1.91 -14.67
N ALA A 13 -1.03 1.65 -15.23
CA ALA A 13 0.05 2.65 -15.27
C ALA A 13 -0.27 3.79 -16.25
N ARG A 14 -0.84 3.43 -17.41
CA ARG A 14 -1.12 4.36 -18.51
C ARG A 14 -2.61 4.47 -18.76
N ASP A 15 -3.09 5.69 -18.95
CA ASP A 15 -4.43 5.92 -19.45
C ASP A 15 -4.56 5.31 -20.85
N PRO A 16 -5.54 4.42 -21.10
CA PRO A 16 -5.60 3.66 -22.35
C PRO A 16 -5.89 4.54 -23.57
N GLN A 17 -6.53 5.70 -23.37
CA GLN A 17 -6.90 6.63 -24.44
C GLN A 17 -5.76 7.60 -24.75
N THR A 18 -5.21 8.24 -23.73
CA THR A 18 -4.22 9.32 -23.87
C THR A 18 -2.78 8.83 -23.84
N LYS A 19 -2.54 7.61 -23.36
CA LYS A 19 -1.19 7.02 -23.10
C LYS A 19 -0.37 7.79 -22.06
N LEU A 20 -0.95 8.78 -21.39
CA LEU A 20 -0.33 9.51 -20.29
C LEU A 20 -0.37 8.68 -19.00
N ASN A 21 0.40 9.10 -18.00
CA ASN A 21 0.33 8.49 -16.67
C ASN A 21 -1.11 8.57 -16.15
N SER A 22 -1.63 7.42 -15.70
CA SER A 22 -2.97 7.35 -15.13
C SER A 22 -3.07 8.13 -13.82
N LEU A 23 -4.30 8.33 -13.35
CA LEU A 23 -4.54 8.88 -12.02
C LEU A 23 -3.94 7.98 -10.92
N ALA A 24 -4.04 6.66 -11.05
CA ALA A 24 -3.49 5.71 -10.07
C ALA A 24 -1.97 5.82 -9.94
N LEU A 25 -1.26 5.89 -11.08
CA LEU A 25 0.19 6.05 -11.09
C LEU A 25 0.63 7.40 -10.54
N LYS A 26 -0.11 8.48 -10.84
CA LYS A 26 0.16 9.81 -10.26
C LYS A 26 0.01 9.79 -8.74
N LYS A 27 -1.07 9.18 -8.22
CA LYS A 27 -1.29 9.04 -6.77
C LYS A 27 -0.19 8.20 -6.10
N TYR A 28 0.27 7.14 -6.76
CA TYR A 28 1.42 6.36 -6.30
C TYR A 28 2.68 7.23 -6.15
N PHE A 29 3.07 7.99 -7.19
CA PHE A 29 4.24 8.86 -7.09
C PHE A 29 4.07 9.96 -6.03
N SER A 30 2.86 10.46 -5.81
CA SER A 30 2.57 11.37 -4.70
C SER A 30 2.79 10.71 -3.33
N LEU A 31 2.41 9.44 -3.16
CA LEU A 31 2.73 8.67 -1.95
C LEU A 31 4.25 8.50 -1.78
N VAL A 32 4.96 8.13 -2.86
CA VAL A 32 6.42 7.99 -2.83
C VAL A 32 7.08 9.28 -2.36
N ASN A 33 6.77 10.40 -3.02
CA ASN A 33 7.33 11.71 -2.67
C ASN A 33 7.00 12.12 -1.23
N TYR A 34 5.78 11.82 -0.77
CA TYR A 34 5.36 12.12 0.59
C TYR A 34 6.16 11.30 1.63
N LEU A 35 6.40 10.01 1.36
CA LEU A 35 7.16 9.14 2.26
C LEU A 35 8.67 9.37 2.18
N GLU A 36 9.22 9.73 1.02
CA GLU A 36 10.64 10.08 0.86
C GLU A 36 11.06 11.26 1.75
N GLY A 37 10.17 12.23 1.96
CA GLY A 37 10.40 13.36 2.87
C GLY A 37 10.21 13.03 4.35
N SER A 38 9.92 11.77 4.70
CA SER A 38 9.56 11.37 6.06
C SER A 38 10.64 10.52 6.73
N ASP A 39 10.50 10.37 8.04
CA ASP A 39 11.40 9.56 8.86
C ASP A 39 11.12 8.05 8.81
N VAL A 40 10.16 7.61 7.98
CA VAL A 40 9.85 6.18 7.79
C VAL A 40 10.28 5.62 6.44
N ILE A 41 10.97 6.41 5.59
CA ILE A 41 11.37 5.99 4.24
C ILE A 41 12.20 4.69 4.23
N ASN A 42 13.09 4.51 5.20
CA ASN A 42 13.92 3.31 5.31
C ASN A 42 13.15 2.08 5.85
N ASN A 43 11.86 2.23 6.12
CA ASN A 43 10.98 1.22 6.72
C ASN A 43 9.77 0.91 5.84
N VAL A 44 9.75 1.39 4.59
CA VAL A 44 8.71 1.07 3.62
C VAL A 44 9.30 0.40 2.40
N ASP A 45 8.56 -0.57 1.87
CA ASP A 45 8.84 -1.19 0.58
C ASP A 45 7.65 -0.94 -0.35
N LEU A 46 7.82 0.03 -1.26
CA LEU A 46 6.75 0.58 -2.09
C LEU A 46 6.79 -0.04 -3.49
N HIS A 47 5.65 -0.58 -3.93
CA HIS A 47 5.51 -1.16 -5.26
C HIS A 47 4.28 -0.62 -5.97
N PHE A 48 4.44 -0.31 -7.25
CA PHE A 48 3.30 -0.12 -8.14
C PHE A 48 3.13 -1.36 -9.02
N ILE A 49 1.92 -1.90 -9.06
CA ILE A 49 1.59 -3.11 -9.80
C ILE A 49 0.59 -2.75 -10.89
N ASP A 50 1.02 -2.85 -12.15
CA ASP A 50 0.14 -2.63 -13.29
C ASP A 50 -0.77 -3.85 -13.50
N THR A 51 -2.05 -3.66 -13.19
CA THR A 51 -3.12 -4.67 -13.31
C THR A 51 -3.38 -5.14 -14.75
N THR A 52 -2.89 -4.41 -15.75
CA THR A 52 -3.02 -4.77 -17.18
C THR A 52 -1.83 -5.60 -17.69
N GLU A 53 -0.69 -5.53 -17.01
CA GLU A 53 0.54 -6.25 -17.39
C GLU A 53 0.87 -7.41 -16.44
N THR A 54 0.26 -7.43 -15.25
CA THR A 54 0.53 -8.42 -14.20
C THR A 54 -0.55 -9.50 -14.15
N ASP A 55 -0.16 -10.76 -13.93
CA ASP A 55 -1.12 -11.83 -13.65
C ASP A 55 -1.79 -11.64 -12.26
N MET A 56 -3.06 -11.24 -12.30
CA MET A 56 -3.88 -11.00 -11.10
C MET A 56 -4.30 -12.28 -10.36
N ASN A 57 -4.05 -13.46 -10.90
CA ASN A 57 -4.25 -14.70 -10.14
C ASN A 57 -3.32 -14.81 -8.92
N ASN A 58 -2.18 -14.12 -8.95
CA ASN A 58 -1.26 -14.03 -7.82
C ASN A 58 -1.79 -13.12 -6.68
N TYR A 59 -2.87 -12.37 -6.93
CA TYR A 59 -3.43 -11.39 -5.99
C TYR A 59 -4.96 -11.55 -5.88
N PRO A 60 -5.46 -12.67 -5.32
CA PRO A 60 -6.87 -13.03 -5.38
C PRO A 60 -7.79 -11.99 -4.71
N ALA A 61 -7.36 -11.37 -3.61
CA ALA A 61 -8.12 -10.32 -2.93
C ALA A 61 -8.31 -9.08 -3.81
N VAL A 62 -7.24 -8.66 -4.49
CA VAL A 62 -7.26 -7.51 -5.41
C VAL A 62 -8.09 -7.84 -6.66
N LYS A 63 -7.89 -9.03 -7.24
CA LYS A 63 -8.67 -9.53 -8.37
C LYS A 63 -10.17 -9.50 -8.08
N ASN A 64 -10.58 -10.02 -6.91
CA ASN A 64 -11.97 -10.01 -6.48
C ASN A 64 -12.51 -8.59 -6.33
N ALA A 65 -11.73 -7.67 -5.75
CA ALA A 65 -12.14 -6.27 -5.62
C ALA A 65 -12.35 -5.58 -6.97
N ILE A 66 -11.47 -5.82 -7.95
CA ILE A 66 -11.61 -5.31 -9.32
C ILE A 66 -12.88 -5.88 -9.96
N GLN A 67 -13.13 -7.19 -9.83
CA GLN A 67 -14.34 -7.85 -10.37
C GLN A 67 -15.63 -7.33 -9.73
N GLN A 68 -15.57 -6.88 -8.48
CA GLN A 68 -16.68 -6.22 -7.79
C GLN A 68 -16.86 -4.74 -8.19
N GLY A 69 -16.05 -4.21 -9.10
CA GLY A 69 -16.11 -2.82 -9.55
C GLY A 69 -15.56 -1.82 -8.54
N ARG A 70 -14.69 -2.25 -7.60
CA ARG A 70 -14.02 -1.32 -6.69
C ARG A 70 -13.10 -0.38 -7.49
N PRO A 71 -13.05 0.92 -7.14
CA PRO A 71 -12.25 1.88 -7.89
C PRO A 71 -10.74 1.65 -7.67
N LEU A 72 -9.97 1.90 -8.72
CA LEU A 72 -8.50 1.97 -8.66
C LEU A 72 -8.05 3.40 -8.25
N PRO A 73 -6.86 3.56 -7.64
CA PRO A 73 -5.95 2.50 -7.22
C PRO A 73 -6.50 1.67 -6.05
N ILE A 74 -6.07 0.42 -5.94
CA ILE A 74 -6.29 -0.42 -4.77
C ILE A 74 -4.96 -0.51 -4.02
N THR A 75 -4.95 -0.26 -2.72
CA THR A 75 -3.73 -0.27 -1.92
C THR A 75 -3.80 -1.41 -0.91
N ALA A 76 -2.76 -2.24 -0.90
CA ALA A 76 -2.55 -3.27 0.10
C ALA A 76 -1.35 -2.91 0.99
N VAL A 77 -1.50 -3.13 2.30
CA VAL A 77 -0.44 -2.97 3.31
C VAL A 77 -0.17 -4.34 3.90
N ASP A 78 1.08 -4.80 3.81
CA ASP A 78 1.51 -6.15 4.20
C ASP A 78 0.61 -7.26 3.60
N GLY A 79 0.20 -7.08 2.34
CA GLY A 79 -0.64 -8.01 1.60
C GLY A 79 -2.14 -7.94 1.92
N VAL A 80 -2.57 -7.10 2.85
CA VAL A 80 -3.99 -6.87 3.19
C VAL A 80 -4.51 -5.67 2.42
N VAL A 81 -5.60 -5.82 1.68
CA VAL A 81 -6.24 -4.72 0.95
C VAL A 81 -6.96 -3.79 1.93
N GLU A 82 -6.54 -2.52 1.98
CA GLU A 82 -7.02 -1.53 2.95
C GLU A 82 -7.81 -0.39 2.28
N TYR A 83 -7.41 0.01 1.06
CA TYR A 83 -7.95 1.21 0.41
C TYR A 83 -8.32 0.98 -1.05
N TYR A 84 -9.34 1.71 -1.51
CA TYR A 84 -9.85 1.69 -2.89
C TYR A 84 -10.10 3.12 -3.39
N GLY A 85 -9.74 3.41 -4.63
CA GLY A 85 -9.99 4.70 -5.32
C GLY A 85 -9.09 5.85 -4.87
N ASP A 86 -8.53 5.77 -3.67
CA ASP A 86 -7.61 6.74 -3.12
C ASP A 86 -6.52 6.11 -2.26
N ILE A 87 -5.49 6.90 -1.98
CA ILE A 87 -4.34 6.49 -1.19
C ILE A 87 -4.18 7.51 -0.05
N PRO A 88 -4.64 7.21 1.17
CA PRO A 88 -4.58 8.16 2.28
C PRO A 88 -3.16 8.22 2.85
N TYR A 89 -2.31 9.09 2.28
CA TYR A 89 -0.87 9.16 2.57
C TYR A 89 -0.54 9.27 4.06
N GLU A 90 -1.23 10.17 4.77
CA GLU A 90 -1.07 10.34 6.22
C GLU A 90 -1.44 9.05 6.99
N THR A 91 -2.51 8.37 6.60
CA THR A 91 -2.92 7.13 7.29
C THR A 91 -1.91 6.02 7.07
N ILE A 92 -1.35 5.92 5.87
CA ILE A 92 -0.25 4.99 5.56
C ILE A 92 0.97 5.31 6.41
N TYR A 93 1.39 6.57 6.47
CA TYR A 93 2.49 7.00 7.34
C TYR A 93 2.27 6.62 8.81
N GLN A 94 1.09 6.93 9.35
CA GLN A 94 0.73 6.58 10.72
C GLN A 94 0.70 5.07 10.94
N HIS A 95 0.29 4.28 9.96
CA HIS A 95 0.34 2.82 10.02
C HIS A 95 1.79 2.35 10.16
N VAL A 96 2.68 2.81 9.28
CA VAL A 96 4.11 2.44 9.31
C VAL A 96 4.74 2.83 10.65
N LYS A 97 4.46 4.05 11.13
CA LYS A 97 4.92 4.52 12.44
C LYS A 97 4.49 3.63 13.59
N ARG A 98 3.23 3.22 13.64
CA ARG A 98 2.74 2.31 14.69
C ARG A 98 3.45 0.96 14.61
N HIS A 99 3.70 0.45 13.41
CA HIS A 99 4.41 -0.80 13.19
C HIS A 99 5.82 -0.77 13.79
N LEU A 100 6.55 0.34 13.59
CA LEU A 100 7.88 0.53 14.17
C LEU A 100 7.85 0.61 15.69
N VAL A 101 6.91 1.38 16.27
CA VAL A 101 6.76 1.47 17.73
C VAL A 101 6.40 0.12 18.36
N LEU A 102 5.61 -0.71 17.67
CA LEU A 102 5.27 -2.05 18.16
C LEU A 102 6.44 -3.03 18.03
N ALA A 103 7.25 -2.92 16.97
CA ALA A 103 8.45 -3.73 16.78
C ALA A 103 9.50 -3.47 17.87
N ASP A 104 9.58 -2.25 18.39
CA ASP A 104 10.50 -1.85 19.45
C ASP A 104 10.05 -2.24 20.87
N LYS A 105 8.79 -2.69 21.05
CA LYS A 105 8.29 -3.12 22.36
C LYS A 105 8.66 -4.58 22.64
N PRO A 106 9.27 -4.90 23.79
CA PRO A 106 9.49 -6.29 24.19
C PRO A 106 8.16 -7.05 24.33
N ARG A 107 8.11 -8.28 23.80
CA ARG A 107 6.94 -9.19 23.77
C ARG A 107 6.54 -9.74 25.16
N HIS A 108 6.47 -8.88 26.19
CA HIS A 108 6.15 -9.29 27.56
C HIS A 108 4.76 -8.85 28.07
N TYR A 109 3.89 -8.34 27.21
CA TYR A 109 2.52 -7.96 27.61
C TYR A 109 1.44 -8.83 26.97
N GLN A 110 1.45 -10.13 27.32
CA GLN A 110 0.24 -10.97 27.30
C GLN A 110 0.22 -11.87 28.54
N LEU A 111 0.22 -11.27 29.73
CA LEU A 111 -0.27 -11.90 30.94
C LEU A 111 -1.01 -10.81 31.69
N TYR A 112 -2.34 -10.80 31.56
CA TYR A 112 -3.34 -10.46 32.58
C TYR A 112 -4.70 -10.45 31.86
N ARG A 113 -5.36 -11.61 31.84
CA ARG A 113 -6.83 -11.66 31.84
C ARG A 113 -7.24 -11.68 33.30
N PHE A 114 -8.01 -10.68 33.72
CA PHE A 114 -8.86 -10.77 34.91
C PHE A 114 -10.25 -11.20 34.45
#